data_AF-A0A1M7YBZ3-F1
#
_entry.id   AF-A0A1M7YBZ3-F1
#
_cell.length_a   1.000
_cell.length_b   1.000
_cell.length_c   1.000
_cell.angle_alpha   90.00
_cell.angle_beta   90.00
_cell.angle_gamma   90.00
#
_symmetry.space_group_name_H-M   'P 1'
#
loop_
_entity.id
_entity.type
_entity.pdbx_description
1 polymer ?
#
loop_
_entity_poly.entity_id
_entity_poly.type
_entity_poly.pdbx_seq_one_letter_code
_entity_poly.pdbx_strand_id
1 'polypeptide(L)'
;MSMNNRNSSKYYADSITRVTDPFWKVTCGGCGHTYLSCIAISNCPTCGCPDGERFLGETPYDEVIAERVEPKMNFASEEARKIYYEKSE
;
A
#
# COMPACT_ATOMS: atom_id res chain seq x y z
N MET A 1 17.27 -6.31 28.22
CA MET A 1 16.20 -6.11 27.22
C MET A 1 16.80 -5.34 26.06
N SER A 2 17.13 -6.03 24.96
CA SER A 2 17.86 -5.43 23.84
C SER A 2 16.95 -4.48 23.06
N MET A 3 17.29 -3.19 23.02
CA MET A 3 16.63 -2.19 22.19
C MET A 3 17.01 -2.45 20.72
N ASN A 4 16.24 -3.29 20.04
CA ASN A 4 16.46 -3.59 18.64
C ASN A 4 16.01 -2.40 17.78
N ASN A 5 17.02 -1.68 17.28
CA ASN A 5 17.11 -1.10 15.95
C ASN A 5 15.84 -0.38 15.44
N ARG A 6 15.77 0.93 15.68
CA ARG A 6 14.83 1.86 15.04
C ARG A 6 15.17 1.96 13.55
N ASN A 7 14.85 0.93 12.79
CA ASN A 7 14.71 1.08 11.35
C ASN A 7 13.53 2.05 11.19
N SER A 8 13.83 3.31 10.87
CA SER A 8 12.83 4.34 10.56
C SER A 8 12.02 3.84 9.37
N SER A 9 10.97 3.07 9.65
CA SER A 9 10.12 2.48 8.63
C SER A 9 9.64 3.62 7.77
N LYS A 10 10.05 3.60 6.49
CA LYS A 10 9.60 4.58 5.50
C LYS A 10 8.09 4.48 5.27
N TYR A 11 7.44 3.47 5.85
CA TYR A 11 6.04 3.13 5.72
C TYR A 11 5.34 3.15 7.09
N TYR A 12 4.06 3.48 7.07
CA TYR A 12 3.15 3.26 8.19
C TYR A 12 2.93 1.77 8.44
N ALA A 13 2.13 1.46 9.47
CA ALA A 13 1.87 0.08 9.91
C ALA A 13 1.21 -0.80 8.83
N ASP A 14 0.59 -0.20 7.80
CA ASP A 14 0.00 -0.91 6.68
C ASP A 14 1.03 -1.42 5.65
N SER A 15 2.31 -1.02 5.78
CA SER A 15 3.40 -1.34 4.84
C SER A 15 3.17 -0.89 3.39
N ILE A 16 2.13 -0.10 3.14
CA ILE A 16 1.73 0.40 1.82
C ILE A 16 1.99 1.90 1.77
N THR A 17 1.56 2.63 2.80
CA THR A 17 1.60 4.08 2.85
C THR A 17 2.95 4.54 3.35
N ARG A 18 3.67 5.33 2.56
CA ARG A 18 4.94 5.95 2.94
C ARG A 18 4.69 7.15 3.84
N VAL A 19 5.63 7.47 4.72
CA VAL A 19 5.55 8.67 5.59
C VAL A 19 5.49 9.97 4.77
N THR A 20 6.03 9.96 3.55
CA THR A 20 6.06 11.10 2.62
C THR A 20 4.85 11.17 1.69
N ASP A 21 3.95 10.19 1.73
CA ASP A 21 2.78 10.20 0.86
C ASP A 21 1.75 11.24 1.32
N PRO A 22 0.89 11.72 0.40
CA PRO A 22 -0.30 12.45 0.79
C PRO A 22 -1.27 11.56 1.61
N PHE A 23 -2.32 12.16 2.16
CA PHE A 23 -3.39 11.39 2.78
C PHE A 23 -4.20 10.62 1.73
N TRP A 24 -4.69 9.45 2.12
CA TRP A 24 -5.70 8.71 1.37
C TRP A 24 -7.03 9.45 1.44
N LYS A 25 -7.63 9.72 0.29
CA LYS A 25 -9.04 10.09 0.19
C LYS A 25 -9.86 8.82 0.04
N VAL A 26 -10.80 8.60 0.95
CA VAL A 26 -11.60 7.37 1.01
C VAL A 26 -13.07 7.72 0.96
N THR A 27 -13.81 7.13 0.01
CA THR A 27 -15.27 7.16 -0.03
C THR A 27 -15.78 5.82 0.46
N CYS A 28 -16.46 5.81 1.62
CA CYS A 28 -16.94 4.59 2.24
C CYS A 28 -18.02 3.90 1.39
N GLY A 29 -17.85 2.60 1.10
CA GLY A 29 -18.84 1.80 0.36
C GLY A 29 -20.11 1.49 1.16
N GLY A 30 -20.06 1.57 2.50
CA GLY A 30 -21.22 1.29 3.36
C GLY A 30 -22.14 2.48 3.60
N CYS A 31 -21.58 3.67 3.88
CA CYS A 31 -22.39 4.86 4.22
C CYS A 31 -22.18 6.06 3.28
N GLY A 32 -21.32 5.95 2.28
CA GLY A 32 -21.03 7.04 1.33
C GLY A 32 -20.20 8.20 1.90
N HIS A 33 -19.82 8.16 3.19
CA HIS A 33 -19.03 9.22 3.80
C HIS A 33 -17.62 9.29 3.20
N THR A 34 -17.20 10.48 2.78
CA THR A 34 -15.83 10.73 2.31
C THR A 34 -14.97 11.31 3.43
N TYR A 35 -13.81 10.70 3.67
CA TYR A 35 -12.87 11.11 4.71
C TYR A 35 -11.41 10.98 4.24
N LEU A 36 -10.50 11.57 5.02
CA LEU A 36 -9.05 11.44 4.80
C LEU A 36 -8.45 10.46 5.82
N SER A 37 -7.47 9.68 5.38
CA SER A 37 -6.75 8.72 6.22
C SER A 37 -5.24 8.76 5.98
N CYS A 38 -4.46 8.54 7.02
CA CYS A 38 -3.01 8.38 6.94
C CYS A 38 -2.54 6.96 6.60
N ILE A 39 -3.46 5.99 6.55
CA ILE A 39 -3.19 4.58 6.20
C ILE A 39 -4.25 4.04 5.25
N ALA A 40 -3.87 3.12 4.38
CA ALA A 40 -4.75 2.57 3.36
C ALA A 40 -5.84 1.64 3.93
N ILE A 41 -5.55 1.01 5.08
CA ILE A 41 -6.41 0.00 5.73
C ILE A 41 -7.34 0.58 6.80
N SER A 42 -7.57 1.89 6.81
CA SER A 42 -8.46 2.51 7.80
C SER A 42 -9.92 2.12 7.57
N ASN A 43 -10.65 1.90 8.68
CA ASN A 43 -12.10 1.75 8.65
C ASN A 43 -12.79 3.11 8.60
N CYS A 44 -14.01 3.15 8.06
CA CYS A 44 -14.84 4.35 8.05
C CYS A 44 -15.07 4.85 9.48
N PRO A 45 -14.78 6.12 9.81
CA PRO A 45 -14.98 6.66 11.15
C PRO A 45 -16.46 6.80 11.53
N THR A 46 -17.37 6.81 10.54
CA THR A 46 -18.80 6.99 10.75
C THR A 46 -19.52 5.67 11.01
N CYS A 47 -19.25 4.63 10.21
CA CYS A 47 -19.98 3.36 10.28
C CYS A 47 -19.10 2.13 10.55
N GLY A 48 -17.78 2.29 10.65
CA GLY A 48 -16.84 1.19 10.88
C GLY A 48 -16.60 0.28 9.67
N CYS A 49 -17.27 0.52 8.53
CA CYS A 49 -17.11 -0.28 7.32
C CYS A 49 -15.65 -0.23 6.82
N PRO A 50 -15.02 -1.39 6.54
CA PRO A 50 -13.66 -1.46 6.02
C PRO A 50 -13.60 -1.20 4.50
N ASP A 51 -14.73 -1.19 3.81
CA ASP A 51 -14.77 -1.08 2.35
C ASP A 51 -14.96 0.36 1.89
N GLY A 52 -14.32 0.69 0.78
CA GLY A 52 -14.41 2.00 0.16
C GLY A 52 -13.45 2.17 -1.00
N GLU A 53 -13.80 3.11 -1.88
CA GLU A 53 -12.91 3.57 -2.94
C GLU A 53 -11.85 4.47 -2.33
N ARG A 54 -10.59 4.24 -2.70
CA ARG A 54 -9.42 4.84 -2.06
C ARG A 54 -8.49 5.43 -3.11
N PHE A 55 -8.06 6.66 -2.88
CA PHE A 55 -7.12 7.37 -3.74
C PHE A 55 -6.00 7.97 -2.90
N LEU A 56 -4.75 7.80 -3.33
CA LEU A 56 -3.58 8.44 -2.74
C LEU A 56 -3.21 9.65 -3.60
N GLY A 57 -3.73 10.81 -3.26
CA GLY A 57 -3.77 11.94 -4.19
C GLY A 57 -4.73 11.64 -5.34
N GLU A 58 -4.21 11.51 -6.55
CA GLU A 58 -4.99 11.19 -7.77
C GLU A 58 -4.90 9.71 -8.18
N THR A 59 -4.01 8.93 -7.55
CA THR A 59 -3.77 7.54 -7.92
C THR A 59 -4.72 6.60 -7.18
N PRO A 60 -5.47 5.71 -7.86
CA PRO A 60 -6.35 4.75 -7.22
C PRO A 60 -5.57 3.67 -6.47
N TYR A 61 -6.18 3.09 -5.44
CA TYR A 61 -5.56 2.12 -4.54
C TYR A 61 -4.94 0.92 -5.25
N ASP A 62 -5.63 0.33 -6.24
CA ASP A 62 -5.13 -0.86 -6.93
C ASP A 62 -3.81 -0.59 -7.68
N GLU A 63 -3.64 0.60 -8.26
CA GLU A 63 -2.40 1.01 -8.91
C GLU A 63 -1.26 1.21 -7.88
N VAL A 64 -1.56 1.82 -6.74
CA VAL A 64 -0.60 2.01 -5.65
C VAL A 64 -0.14 0.66 -5.09
N ILE A 65 -1.06 -0.30 -4.94
CA ILE A 65 -0.76 -1.66 -4.47
C ILE A 65 0.05 -2.41 -5.51
N ALA A 66 -0.28 -2.32 -6.79
CA ALA A 66 0.52 -2.93 -7.86
C ALA A 66 1.97 -2.41 -7.82
N GLU A 67 2.19 -1.10 -7.71
CA GLU A 67 3.56 -0.54 -7.62
C GLU A 67 4.32 -1.00 -6.37
N ARG A 68 3.64 -1.14 -5.23
CA ARG A 68 4.31 -1.22 -3.92
C ARG A 68 4.30 -2.61 -3.27
N VAL A 69 3.29 -3.41 -3.58
CA VAL A 69 3.09 -4.76 -3.06
C VAL A 69 3.50 -5.83 -4.08
N GLU A 70 3.81 -5.44 -5.33
CA GLU A 70 4.48 -6.36 -6.27
C GLU A 70 5.68 -7.01 -5.58
N PRO A 71 5.87 -8.33 -5.78
CA PRO A 71 7.03 -9.00 -5.24
C PRO A 71 8.24 -8.29 -5.82
N LYS A 72 9.00 -7.60 -4.96
CA LYS A 72 10.41 -7.34 -5.25
C LYS A 72 11.06 -8.72 -5.29
N MET A 73 10.91 -9.42 -6.40
CA MET A 73 11.75 -10.54 -6.75
C MET A 73 13.13 -9.93 -6.83
N ASN A 74 13.86 -10.04 -5.73
CA ASN A 74 15.28 -9.80 -5.68
C ASN A 74 15.89 -10.92 -6.51
N PHE A 75 15.82 -10.79 -7.83
CA PHE A 75 16.59 -11.63 -8.70
C PHE A 75 18.04 -11.41 -8.34
N ALA A 76 18.72 -12.49 -7.96
CA ALA A 76 20.13 -12.43 -7.56
C ALA A 76 21.02 -11.90 -8.70
N SER A 77 20.55 -11.94 -9.95
CA SER A 77 21.18 -11.34 -11.13
C SER A 77 20.17 -11.02 -12.25
N GLU A 78 20.57 -10.25 -13.25
CA GLU A 78 19.76 -9.98 -14.46
C GLU A 78 19.48 -11.26 -15.27
N GLU A 79 20.36 -12.27 -15.26
CA GLU A 79 20.07 -13.56 -15.91
C GLU A 79 18.90 -14.28 -15.24
N ALA A 80 18.82 -14.26 -13.91
CA ALA A 80 17.71 -14.88 -13.18
C ALA A 80 16.36 -14.22 -13.51
N ARG A 81 16.37 -12.92 -13.82
CA ARG A 81 15.19 -12.19 -14.30
C ARG A 81 14.75 -12.64 -15.68
N LYS A 82 15.69 -12.78 -16.64
CA LYS A 82 15.36 -13.21 -18.01
C LYS A 82 14.79 -14.64 -18.06
N ILE A 83 15.38 -15.57 -17.32
CA ILE A 83 14.95 -16.98 -17.27
C ILE A 83 13.50 -17.13 -16.76
N TYR A 84 13.07 -16.28 -15.83
CA TYR A 84 11.71 -16.32 -15.31
C TYR A 84 10.68 -15.93 -16.39
N TYR A 85 10.94 -14.87 -17.14
CA TYR A 85 10.02 -14.39 -18.18
C TYR A 85 10.02 -15.26 -19.44
N GLU A 86 11.13 -15.89 -19.82
CA GLU A 86 11.19 -16.86 -20.94
C GLU A 86 10.48 -18.19 -20.65
N LYS A 87 10.24 -18.53 -19.37
CA LYS A 87 9.54 -19.76 -18.98
C LYS A 87 8.03 -19.59 -18.82
N SER A 88 7.53 -18.36 -18.92
CA SER A 88 6.12 -18.01 -18.79
C SER A 88 5.38 -17.88 -20.14
N GLU A 89 6.08 -18.12 -21.26
CA GLU A 89 5.53 -18.29 -22.61
C GLU A 89 5.56 -19.78 -23.03
#